data_AF-A0A8H3E554-F1
#
_entry.id   AF-A0A8H3E554-F1
#
_cell.length_a   1.000
_cell.length_b   1.000
_cell.length_c   1.000
_cell.angle_alpha   90.00
_cell.angle_beta   90.00
_cell.angle_gamma   90.00
#
_symmetry.space_group_name_H-M   'P 1'
#
loop_
_entity.id
_entity.type
_entity.pdbx_description
1 polymer ?
#
loop_
_entity_poly.entity_id
_entity_poly.type
_entity_poly.pdbx_seq_one_letter_code
_entity_poly.pdbx_strand_id
1 'polypeptide(L)'
;MRYFWDALKDWKIWVHMFITIGIYTPLYSFSLFLPTIIRNMGYTNEKSQLMTVPPYVVACLFTITAGKLADSHKKRGPYMVFFCLLAVAGFTMLIASQKPAVQYAGTFLAASGVYPNVPMGVA
;
A
#
# COMPACT_ATOMS: atom_id res chain seq x y z
N MET A 1 -32.39 -12.74 -10.26
CA MET A 1 -32.30 -12.53 -8.79
C MET A 1 -31.64 -13.68 -8.01
N ARG A 2 -31.64 -14.94 -8.48
CA ARG A 2 -31.01 -16.06 -7.74
C ARG A 2 -29.51 -15.87 -7.49
N TYR A 3 -28.75 -15.49 -8.51
CA TYR A 3 -27.31 -15.19 -8.40
C TYR A 3 -26.96 -14.03 -7.45
N PHE A 4 -27.88 -13.09 -7.26
CA PHE A 4 -27.69 -11.98 -6.31
C PHE A 4 -27.77 -12.48 -4.86
N TRP A 5 -28.74 -13.34 -4.54
CA TRP A 5 -28.88 -13.93 -3.22
C TRP A 5 -27.81 -14.97 -2.91
N ASP A 6 -27.34 -15.72 -3.93
CA ASP A 6 -26.23 -16.65 -3.78
C ASP A 6 -24.92 -15.91 -3.50
N ALA A 7 -24.69 -14.77 -4.15
CA ALA A 7 -23.52 -13.92 -3.87
C ALA A 7 -23.56 -13.30 -2.46
N LEU A 8 -24.73 -12.87 -1.96
CA LEU A 8 -24.83 -12.30 -0.62
C LEU A 8 -24.63 -13.34 0.50
N LYS A 9 -24.92 -14.61 0.23
CA LYS A 9 -24.77 -15.71 1.20
C LYS A 9 -23.40 -16.40 1.15
N ASP A 10 -22.57 -16.12 0.14
CA ASP A 10 -21.23 -16.72 0.07
C ASP A 10 -20.27 -16.03 1.06
N TRP A 11 -19.86 -16.77 2.08
CA TRP A 11 -18.91 -16.30 3.09
C TRP A 11 -17.57 -15.86 2.49
N LYS A 12 -17.16 -16.43 1.34
CA LYS A 12 -15.91 -16.07 0.67
C LYS A 12 -15.91 -14.63 0.18
N ILE A 13 -17.08 -14.13 -0.25
CA ILE A 13 -17.24 -12.75 -0.71
C ILE A 13 -17.04 -11.80 0.46
N TRP A 14 -17.62 -12.10 1.62
CA TRP A 14 -17.44 -11.28 2.83
C TRP A 14 -15.99 -11.24 3.32
N VAL A 15 -15.30 -12.39 3.31
CA VAL A 15 -13.88 -12.46 3.67
C VAL A 15 -13.03 -11.63 2.70
N HIS A 16 -13.31 -11.74 1.41
CA HIS A 16 -12.61 -10.95 0.39
C HIS A 16 -12.89 -9.44 0.51
N MET A 17 -14.12 -9.04 0.82
CA MET A 17 -14.47 -7.64 1.13
C MET A 17 -13.70 -7.11 2.34
N PHE A 18 -13.54 -7.91 3.39
CA PHE A 18 -12.77 -7.49 4.56
C PHE A 18 -11.28 -7.32 4.25
N ILE A 19 -10.70 -8.25 3.49
CA ILE A 19 -9.30 -8.18 3.05
C ILE A 19 -9.06 -6.95 2.18
N THR A 20 -9.93 -6.69 1.21
CA THR A 20 -9.82 -5.52 0.32
C THR A 20 -9.94 -4.21 1.09
N ILE A 21 -10.90 -4.08 2.02
CA ILE A 21 -10.99 -2.91 2.90
C ILE A 21 -9.66 -2.69 3.64
N GLY A 22 -9.07 -3.75 4.22
CA GLY A 22 -7.80 -3.67 4.94
C GLY A 22 -6.61 -3.19 4.09
N ILE A 23 -6.64 -3.36 2.77
CA ILE A 23 -5.60 -2.89 1.84
C ILE A 23 -5.87 -1.46 1.38
N TYR A 24 -7.13 -1.17 1.00
CA TYR A 24 -7.49 0.12 0.42
C TYR A 24 -7.48 1.24 1.44
N THR A 25 -7.89 0.99 2.70
CA THR A 25 -7.87 2.01 3.75
C THR A 25 -6.48 2.62 3.95
N PRO A 26 -5.41 1.85 4.24
CA PRO A 26 -4.07 2.43 4.41
C PRO A 26 -3.51 3.02 3.12
N LEU A 27 -3.91 2.53 1.93
CA LEU A 27 -3.51 3.12 0.65
C LEU A 27 -4.03 4.55 0.49
N TYR A 28 -5.33 4.74 0.68
CA TYR A 28 -5.93 6.08 0.56
C TYR A 28 -5.42 7.01 1.66
N SER A 29 -5.33 6.54 2.91
CA SER A 29 -4.76 7.33 3.99
C SER A 29 -3.32 7.75 3.68
N PHE A 30 -2.48 6.82 3.25
CA PHE A 30 -1.10 7.13 2.87
C PHE A 30 -1.06 8.16 1.75
N SER A 31 -1.79 7.96 0.66
CA SER A 31 -1.74 8.85 -0.51
C SER A 31 -2.25 10.27 -0.20
N LEU A 32 -3.27 10.40 0.65
CA LEU A 32 -3.82 11.69 1.09
C LEU A 32 -2.91 12.41 2.08
N PHE A 33 -2.31 11.69 3.04
CA PHE A 33 -1.49 12.30 4.08
C PHE A 33 -0.01 12.43 3.71
N LEU A 34 0.47 11.75 2.67
CA LEU A 34 1.87 11.82 2.22
C LEU A 34 2.37 13.25 2.01
N PRO A 35 1.70 14.15 1.26
CA PRO A 35 2.17 15.52 1.10
C PRO A 35 2.18 16.28 2.44
N THR A 36 1.23 16.01 3.34
CA THR A 36 1.20 16.61 4.68
C THR A 36 2.36 16.12 5.55
N ILE A 37 2.69 14.82 5.49
CA ILE A 37 3.82 14.21 6.21
C ILE A 37 5.14 14.84 5.73
N ILE A 38 5.32 14.99 4.41
CA ILE A 38 6.50 15.66 3.85
C ILE A 38 6.52 17.14 4.22
N ARG A 39 5.39 17.84 4.23
CA ARG A 39 5.33 19.24 4.68
C ARG A 39 5.78 19.39 6.13
N ASN A 40 5.37 18.49 7.01
CA ASN A 40 5.78 18.48 8.41
C ASN A 40 7.30 18.28 8.60
N MET A 41 8.01 17.79 7.59
CA MET A 41 9.48 17.69 7.59
C MET A 41 10.19 19.03 7.29
N GLY A 42 9.46 20.12 7.07
CA GLY A 42 10.01 21.45 6.81
C GLY A 42 10.06 21.86 5.34
N TYR A 43 9.46 21.08 4.43
CA TYR A 43 9.34 21.43 3.03
C TYR A 43 8.16 22.38 2.77
N THR A 44 8.31 23.31 1.82
CA THR A 44 7.19 24.16 1.36
C THR A 44 6.11 23.31 0.67
N ASN A 45 4.87 23.80 0.59
CA ASN A 45 3.75 23.05 0.00
C ASN A 45 4.07 22.54 -1.43
N GLU A 46 4.66 23.41 -2.26
CA GLU A 46 5.06 23.09 -3.63
C GLU A 46 6.14 22.01 -3.69
N LYS A 47 7.19 22.13 -2.86
CA LYS A 47 8.26 21.13 -2.77
C LYS A 47 7.75 19.80 -2.20
N SER A 48 6.77 19.83 -1.30
CA SER A 48 6.20 18.63 -0.69
C SER A 48 5.47 17.77 -1.73
N GLN A 49 4.72 18.39 -2.65
CA GLN A 49 4.08 17.67 -3.74
C GLN A 49 5.12 17.04 -4.69
N LEU A 50 6.16 17.78 -5.07
CA LEU A 50 7.24 17.26 -5.90
C LEU A 50 7.97 16.09 -5.24
N MET A 51 8.17 16.14 -3.93
CA MET A 51 8.79 15.08 -3.13
C MET A 51 7.89 13.84 -2.94
N THR A 52 6.59 13.90 -3.28
CA THR A 52 5.76 12.68 -3.33
C THR A 52 6.03 11.82 -4.57
N VAL A 53 6.57 12.42 -5.64
CA VAL A 53 6.78 11.73 -6.92
C VAL A 53 7.77 10.56 -6.81
N PRO A 54 8.96 10.70 -6.18
CA PRO A 54 9.91 9.60 -6.09
C PRO A 54 9.37 8.37 -5.33
N PRO A 55 8.69 8.50 -4.16
CA PRO A 55 8.03 7.37 -3.51
C PRO A 55 7.04 6.64 -4.43
N TYR A 56 6.24 7.36 -5.23
CA TYR A 56 5.30 6.74 -6.16
C TYR A 56 5.98 6.01 -7.32
N VAL A 57 7.08 6.56 -7.85
CA VAL A 57 7.86 5.89 -8.91
C VAL A 57 8.44 4.57 -8.38
N VAL A 58 9.01 4.58 -7.18
CA VAL A 58 9.53 3.35 -6.54
C VAL A 58 8.40 2.37 -6.29
N ALA A 59 7.26 2.84 -5.78
CA ALA A 59 6.08 1.99 -5.58
C ALA A 59 5.60 1.35 -6.89
N CYS A 60 5.64 2.08 -8.01
CA CYS A 60 5.28 1.56 -9.33
C CYS A 60 6.23 0.43 -9.76
N LEU A 61 7.55 0.61 -9.62
CA LEU A 61 8.54 -0.42 -9.94
C LEU A 61 8.36 -1.67 -9.06
N PHE A 62 8.12 -1.49 -7.77
CA PHE A 62 7.83 -2.59 -6.85
C PHE A 62 6.52 -3.30 -7.20
N THR A 63 5.49 -2.56 -7.62
CA THR A 63 4.20 -3.14 -8.03
C THR A 63 4.35 -4.01 -9.27
N ILE A 64 5.09 -3.55 -10.28
CA ILE A 64 5.34 -4.31 -11.51
C ILE A 64 6.15 -5.58 -11.22
N THR A 65 7.21 -5.47 -10.41
CA THR A 65 8.06 -6.61 -10.07
C THR A 65 7.33 -7.62 -9.19
N ALA A 66 6.56 -7.16 -8.21
CA ALA A 66 5.69 -7.99 -7.37
C ALA A 66 4.65 -8.74 -8.20
N GLY A 67 3.97 -8.06 -9.12
CA GLY A 67 2.98 -8.68 -10.02
C GLY A 67 3.60 -9.80 -10.84
N LYS A 68 4.75 -9.54 -11.50
CA LYS A 68 5.48 -10.56 -12.26
C LYS A 68 5.89 -11.77 -11.39
N LEU A 69 6.38 -11.52 -10.18
CA LEU A 69 6.81 -12.58 -9.26
C LEU A 69 5.62 -13.41 -8.76
N ALA A 70 4.53 -12.75 -8.37
CA ALA A 70 3.31 -13.40 -7.88
C ALA A 70 2.64 -14.24 -8.97
N ASP A 71 2.56 -13.72 -10.19
CA ASP A 71 1.97 -14.42 -11.34
C ASP A 71 2.82 -15.63 -11.75
N SER A 72 4.16 -15.51 -11.69
CA SER A 72 5.07 -16.61 -12.00
C SER A 72 4.97 -17.76 -10.98
N HIS A 73 4.77 -17.46 -9.70
CA HIS A 73 4.73 -18.46 -8.63
C HIS A 73 3.34 -19.04 -8.37
N LYS A 74 2.26 -18.46 -8.91
CA LYS A 74 0.85 -18.85 -8.69
C LYS A 74 0.45 -19.00 -7.20
N LYS A 75 1.26 -18.48 -6.27
CA LYS A 75 1.08 -18.56 -4.83
C LYS A 75 0.88 -17.14 -4.31
N ARG A 76 -0.31 -16.58 -4.49
CA ARG A 76 -0.61 -15.16 -4.19
C ARG A 76 -0.58 -14.83 -2.69
N GLY A 77 -0.99 -15.76 -1.83
CA GLY A 77 -1.09 -15.55 -0.38
C GLY A 77 0.22 -15.14 0.32
N PRO A 78 1.34 -15.87 0.15
CA PRO A 78 2.61 -15.52 0.78
C PRO A 78 3.17 -14.16 0.38
N TYR A 79 3.06 -13.77 -0.90
CA TYR A 79 3.51 -12.46 -1.36
C TYR A 79 2.67 -11.35 -0.74
N MET A 80 1.36 -11.52 -0.68
CA MET A 80 0.46 -10.55 -0.06
C MET A 80 0.81 -10.31 1.42
N VAL A 81 1.08 -11.38 2.18
CA VAL A 81 1.52 -11.26 3.59
C VAL A 81 2.88 -10.55 3.67
N PHE A 82 3.83 -10.88 2.81
CA PHE A 82 5.14 -10.22 2.78
C PHE A 82 5.02 -8.70 2.52
N PHE A 83 4.23 -8.28 1.53
CA PHE A 83 4.03 -6.86 1.23
C PHE A 83 3.24 -6.14 2.34
N CYS A 84 2.30 -6.82 3.01
CA CYS A 84 1.65 -6.28 4.22
C CYS A 84 2.66 -6.04 5.35
N LEU A 85 3.57 -6.97 5.62
CA LEU A 85 4.62 -6.79 6.63
C LEU A 85 5.56 -5.63 6.26
N LEU A 86 5.88 -5.49 4.97
CA LEU A 86 6.71 -4.40 4.45
C LEU A 86 6.01 -3.03 4.62
N ALA A 87 4.70 -2.97 4.39
CA ALA A 87 3.89 -1.79 4.67
C ALA A 87 3.89 -1.43 6.17
N VAL A 88 3.68 -2.43 7.06
CA VAL A 88 3.72 -2.23 8.51
C VAL A 88 5.08 -1.71 8.97
N ALA A 89 6.18 -2.24 8.43
CA ALA A 89 7.52 -1.75 8.72
C ALA A 89 7.72 -0.29 8.29
N GLY A 90 7.22 0.10 7.10
CA GLY A 90 7.24 1.47 6.62
C GLY A 90 6.46 2.45 7.50
N PHE A 91 5.24 2.08 7.92
CA PHE A 91 4.45 2.88 8.85
C PHE A 91 5.10 2.98 10.24
N THR A 92 5.69 1.89 10.72
CA THR A 92 6.42 1.87 11.99
C THR A 92 7.61 2.83 11.96
N MET A 93 8.37 2.87 10.86
CA MET A 93 9.46 3.85 10.68
C MET A 93 8.98 5.30 10.68
N LEU A 94 7.80 5.57 10.08
CA LEU A 94 7.20 6.90 10.09
C LEU A 94 6.86 7.38 11.50
N ILE A 95 6.33 6.49 12.35
CA ILE A 95 5.90 6.81 13.71
C ILE A 95 7.09 6.82 14.69
N ALA A 96 8.02 5.87 14.56
CA ALA A 96 9.12 5.68 15.50
C ALA A 96 10.22 6.74 15.36
N SER A 97 10.37 7.36 14.19
CA SER A 97 11.45 8.32 13.94
C SER A 97 10.94 9.76 13.88
N GLN A 98 11.66 10.64 14.56
CA GLN A 98 11.49 12.10 14.50
C GLN A 98 12.43 12.76 13.46
N LYS A 99 13.33 11.97 12.83
CA LYS A 99 14.27 12.49 11.83
C LYS A 99 13.61 12.53 10.44
N PRO A 100 13.55 13.71 9.77
CA PRO A 100 12.96 13.86 8.43
C PRO A 100 13.45 12.86 7.40
N ALA A 101 14.76 12.60 7.36
CA ALA A 101 15.35 11.67 6.39
C ALA A 101 14.85 10.22 6.57
N VAL A 102 14.63 9.79 7.81
CA VAL A 102 14.15 8.43 8.12
C VAL A 102 12.66 8.32 7.85
N GLN A 103 11.88 9.36 8.15
CA GLN A 103 10.47 9.40 7.79
C GLN A 103 10.29 9.39 6.27
N TYR A 104 11.12 10.12 5.52
CA TYR A 104 11.11 10.07 4.06
C TYR A 104 11.47 8.67 3.56
N ALA A 105 12.50 8.00 4.09
CA ALA A 105 12.79 6.61 3.75
C ALA A 105 11.61 5.65 4.06
N GLY A 106 10.91 5.88 5.17
CA GLY A 106 9.72 5.13 5.56
C GLY A 106 8.55 5.29 4.57
N THR A 107 8.42 6.44 3.88
CA THR A 107 7.38 6.61 2.85
C THR A 107 7.66 5.76 1.62
N PHE A 108 8.92 5.57 1.21
CA PHE A 108 9.27 4.65 0.13
C PHE A 108 8.91 3.21 0.50
N LEU A 109 9.24 2.80 1.73
CA LEU A 109 8.95 1.44 2.20
C LEU A 109 7.44 1.20 2.28
N ALA A 110 6.70 2.13 2.90
CA ALA A 110 5.25 2.06 2.99
C ALA A 110 4.60 2.02 1.60
N ALA A 111 5.02 2.87 0.66
CA ALA A 111 4.50 2.87 -0.69
C ALA A 111 4.82 1.55 -1.42
N SER A 112 6.04 1.03 -1.29
CA SER A 112 6.43 -0.25 -1.88
C SER A 112 5.70 -1.47 -1.30
N GLY A 113 5.15 -1.39 -0.08
CA GLY A 113 4.34 -2.44 0.52
C GLY A 113 2.85 -2.34 0.20
N VAL A 114 2.30 -1.12 0.18
CA VAL A 114 0.85 -0.92 0.06
C VAL A 114 0.38 -1.02 -1.41
N TYR A 115 1.12 -0.46 -2.36
CA TYR A 115 0.69 -0.44 -3.77
C TYR A 115 0.64 -1.82 -4.46
N PRO A 116 1.61 -2.74 -4.24
CA PRO A 116 1.54 -4.07 -4.84
C PRO A 116 0.36 -4.93 -4.37
N ASN A 117 -0.15 -4.68 -3.17
CA ASN A 117 -1.28 -5.42 -2.59
C ASN A 117 -2.61 -5.13 -3.31
N VAL A 118 -2.74 -4.01 -4.02
CA VAL A 118 -3.95 -3.66 -4.77
C VAL A 118 -4.20 -4.62 -5.93
N PRO A 119 -3.28 -4.79 -6.92
CA PRO A 119 -3.50 -5.73 -8.00
C PRO A 119 -3.55 -7.18 -7.52
N MET A 120 -2.81 -7.55 -6.48
CA MET A 120 -2.87 -8.91 -5.91
C MET A 120 -4.20 -9.22 -5.22
N GLY A 121 -4.89 -8.20 -4.71
CA GLY A 121 -6.21 -8.35 -4.08
C GLY A 121 -7.36 -8.40 -5.08
N VAL A 122 -7.18 -7.94 -6.33
CA VAL A 122 -8.25 -7.79 -7.32
C VAL A 122 -8.12 -8.79 -8.49
N ALA A 123 -6.91 -9.24 -8.81
CA ALA A 123 -6.63 -10.21 -9.88
C ALA A 123 -6.66 -11.66 -9.38
#